data_AF-K1SD70-F1
#
_entry.id   AF-K1SD70-F1
#
_cell.length_a   1.000
_cell.length_b   1.000
_cell.length_c   1.000
_cell.angle_alpha   90.00
_cell.angle_beta   90.00
_cell.angle_gamma   90.00
#
_symmetry.space_group_name_H-M   'P 1'
#
loop_
_entity.id
_entity.type
_entity.pdbx_description
1 polymer ?
#
loop_
_entity_poly.entity_id
_entity_poly.type
_entity_poly.pdbx_seq_one_letter_code
_entity_poly.pdbx_strand_id
1 'polypeptide(L)' 'MFVSTYAGAVAGIDAVKVTVEVNLTGGGLGLYLVGLPDNAVKESEQRIRAAFENTGRKMS' A
#
# COMPACT_ATOMS: atom_id res chain seq x y z
N MET A 1 1.29 6.57 -13.96
CA MET A 1 2.67 6.61 -13.43
C MET A 1 2.93 5.30 -12.72
N PHE A 2 3.87 4.50 -13.24
CA PHE A 2 4.32 3.28 -12.58
C PHE A 2 5.49 3.60 -11.64
N VAL A 3 5.45 3.07 -10.42
CA VAL A 3 6.49 3.22 -9.40
C VAL A 3 6.71 1.85 -8.75
N SER A 4 7.97 1.48 -8.52
CA SER A 4 8.33 0.31 -7.73
C SER A 4 9.22 0.69 -6.56
N THR A 5 9.08 -0.04 -5.46
CA THR A 5 9.89 0.11 -4.25
C THR A 5 10.14 -1.25 -3.61
N TYR A 6 11.05 -1.31 -2.64
CA TYR A 6 11.37 -2.53 -1.91
C TYR A 6 10.93 -2.43 -0.44
N ALA A 7 10.49 -3.55 0.09
CA ALA A 7 10.15 -3.75 1.49
C ALA A 7 10.80 -5.06 2.00
N GLY A 8 10.79 -5.24 3.32
CA GLY A 8 11.20 -6.48 3.97
C GLY A 8 10.01 -7.11 4.69
N ALA A 9 9.86 -8.42 4.57
CA ALA A 9 8.95 -9.21 5.37
C ALA A 9 9.74 -10.28 6.14
N VAL A 10 9.23 -10.68 7.29
CA VAL A 10 9.83 -11.77 8.08
C VAL A 10 9.01 -13.03 7.87
N ALA A 11 9.67 -14.12 7.49
CA ALA A 11 9.08 -15.45 7.37
C ALA A 11 9.81 -16.38 8.33
N GLY A 12 9.29 -16.50 9.57
CA GLY A 12 9.99 -17.23 10.64
C GLY A 12 11.27 -16.50 11.07
N ILE A 13 12.43 -17.09 10.78
CA ILE A 13 13.75 -16.48 11.05
C ILE A 13 14.34 -15.78 9.81
N ASP A 14 13.71 -15.95 8.65
CA ASP A 14 14.25 -15.45 7.39
C ASP A 14 13.71 -14.06 7.06
N ALA A 15 14.60 -13.21 6.54
CA ALA A 15 14.23 -11.92 5.97
C ALA A 15 13.99 -12.07 4.46
N VAL A 16 12.76 -11.81 4.03
CA VAL A 16 12.33 -11.92 2.64
C VAL A 16 12.21 -10.52 2.05
N LYS A 17 12.91 -10.27 0.94
CA LYS A 17 12.74 -9.04 0.17
C LYS A 17 11.41 -9.09 -0.57
N VAL A 18 10.61 -8.05 -0.39
CA VAL A 18 9.33 -7.85 -1.08
C VAL A 18 9.49 -6.69 -2.06
N THR A 19 9.04 -6.87 -3.29
CA THR A 19 8.94 -5.78 -4.28
C THR A 19 7.50 -5.30 -4.32
N VAL A 20 7.29 -4.01 -4.09
CA VAL A 20 5.98 -3.37 -4.13
C VAL A 20 5.88 -2.53 -5.39
N GLU A 21 4.85 -2.77 -6.18
CA GLU A 21 4.60 -2.08 -7.44
C GLU A 21 3.28 -1.32 -7.36
N VAL A 22 3.28 -0.08 -7.85
CA VAL A 22 2.12 0.80 -7.86
C VAL A 22 1.97 1.39 -9.25
N ASN A 23 0.77 1.34 -9.80
CA ASN A 23 0.44 2.04 -11.04
C ASN A 23 -0.68 3.05 -10.79
N LEU A 24 -0.34 4.34 -10.93
CA LEU A 24 -1.29 5.44 -10.86
C LEU A 24 -1.88 5.69 -12.24
N THR A 25 -3.17 5.40 -12.41
CA THR A 25 -3.94 5.75 -13.61
C THR A 25 -4.80 6.98 -13.34
N GLY A 26 -4.90 7.89 -14.31
CA GLY A 26 -5.78 9.06 -14.18
C GLY A 26 -7.24 8.63 -14.27
N GLY A 27 -8.06 8.98 -13.26
CA GLY A 27 -9.50 8.72 -13.25
C GLY A 27 -9.95 7.41 -12.57
N GLY A 28 -9.09 6.77 -11.76
CA GLY A 28 -9.48 5.61 -10.95
C GLY A 28 -10.46 5.98 -9.83
N LEU A 29 -11.37 5.05 -9.49
CA LEU A 29 -12.37 5.21 -8.41
C LEU A 29 -11.81 4.96 -7.01
N GLY A 30 -10.54 4.57 -6.87
CA GLY A 30 -9.91 4.27 -5.59
C GLY A 30 -8.61 3.48 -5.69
N LEU A 31 -8.09 3.07 -4.52
CA LEU A 31 -6.95 2.16 -4.39
C LEU A 31 -7.42 0.72 -4.54
N TYR A 32 -6.69 -0.09 -5.31
CA TYR A 32 -6.95 -1.51 -5.45
C TYR A 32 -5.70 -2.30 -5.05
N LEU A 33 -5.82 -3.12 -4.01
CA LEU A 33 -4.72 -3.92 -3.46
C LEU A 33 -4.88 -5.38 -3.92
N VAL A 34 -3.89 -5.87 -4.67
CA VAL A 34 -3.89 -7.21 -5.30
C VAL A 34 -2.62 -7.99 -4.92
N GLY A 35 -2.53 -9.26 -5.30
CA GLY A 35 -1.38 -10.12 -4.96
C GLY A 35 -1.57 -10.94 -3.68
N LEU A 36 -2.83 -11.24 -3.32
CA LEU A 36 -3.21 -11.99 -2.12
C LEU A 36 -2.66 -11.38 -0.81
N PRO A 37 -2.91 -10.08 -0.55
CA PRO A 37 -2.48 -9.44 0.67
C PRO A 37 -3.21 -10.02 1.89
N ASP A 38 -2.52 -10.02 3.03
CA ASP A 38 -3.12 -10.33 4.33
C ASP A 38 -3.98 -9.18 4.85
N ASN A 39 -4.65 -9.40 6.00
CA ASN A 39 -5.54 -8.39 6.57
C ASN A 39 -4.79 -7.16 7.08
N ALA A 40 -3.59 -7.32 7.64
CA ALA A 40 -2.81 -6.20 8.15
C ALA A 40 -2.42 -5.21 7.03
N VAL A 41 -2.06 -5.73 5.85
CA VAL A 41 -1.81 -4.92 4.65
C VAL A 41 -3.10 -4.29 4.13
N LYS A 42 -4.23 -5.01 4.10
CA LYS A 42 -5.53 -4.42 3.69
C LYS A 42 -5.96 -3.27 4.59
N GLU A 43 -5.84 -3.43 5.91
CA GLU A 43 -6.18 -2.40 6.90
C GLU A 43 -5.24 -1.18 6.83
N SER A 44 -4.05 -1.33 6.26
CA SER A 44 -3.13 -0.20 6.10
C SER A 44 -3.73 0.94 5.27
N GLU A 45 -4.61 0.62 4.31
CA GLU A 45 -5.32 1.63 3.53
C GLU A 45 -6.16 2.54 4.42
N GLN A 46 -6.93 1.97 5.34
CA GLN A 46 -7.77 2.73 6.27
C GLN A 46 -6.93 3.60 7.19
N ARG A 47 -5.78 3.08 7.67
CA ARG A 47 -4.82 3.84 8.48
C ARG A 47 -4.24 5.03 7.71
N ILE A 48 -3.89 4.84 6.44
CA ILE A 48 -3.39 5.91 5.58
C ILE A 48 -4.49 6.96 5.36
N ARG A 49 -5.72 6.55 5.01
CA ARG A 49 -6.85 7.47 4.84
C ARG A 49 -7.07 8.35 6.07
N ALA A 50 -7.12 7.75 7.26
CA ALA A 50 -7.28 8.48 8.52
C ALA A 50 -6.12 9.46 8.77
N ALA A 51 -4.88 9.10 8.45
CA ALA A 51 -3.74 10.00 8.58
C ALA A 51 -3.83 11.21 7.63
N PHE A 52 -4.32 11.03 6.39
CA PHE A 52 -4.54 12.13 5.46
C PHE A 52 -5.61 13.10 6.00
N GLU A 53 -6.76 12.57 6.44
CA GLU A 53 -7.85 13.38 7.01
C GLU A 53 -7.40 14.19 8.22
N ASN A 54 -6.66 13.58 9.15
CA ASN A 54 -6.16 14.24 10.35
C ASN A 54 -5.04 15.25 10.10
N THR A 55 -4.39 15.22 8.93
CA THR A 55 -3.33 16.17 8.55
C THR A 55 -3.81 17.27 7.60
N GLY A 56 -5.12 17.34 7.34
CA GLY A 56 -5.70 18.31 6.40
C GLY A 56 -5.33 18.06 4.94
N ARG A 57 -4.85 16.86 4.60
CA ARG A 57 -4.49 16.46 3.24
C ARG A 57 -5.60 15.60 2.64
N LYS A 58 -5.75 15.63 1.33
CA LYS A 58 -6.70 14.77 0.61
C LYS A 58 -5.96 13.61 -0.04
N MET A 59 -6.48 12.41 0.18
CA MET A 59 -6.13 11.25 -0.62
C MET A 59 -6.96 11.34 -1.90
N SER A 60 -6.33 11.80 -2.99
CA SER A 60 -6.94 12.00 -4.31
C SER A 60 -7.13 10.70 -5.07
#